data_AF-A0A2N5J9F9-F1
#
_entry.id   AF-A0A2N5J9F9-F1
#
_cell.length_a   1.000
_cell.length_b   1.000
_cell.length_c   1.000
_cell.angle_alpha   90.00
_cell.angle_beta   90.00
_cell.angle_gamma   90.00
#
_symmetry.space_group_name_H-M   'P 1'
#
loop_
_entity.id
_entity.type
_entity.pdbx_description
1 polymer ?
#
loop_
_entity_poly.entity_id
_entity_poly.type
_entity_poly.pdbx_seq_one_letter_code
_entity_poly.pdbx_strand_id
1 'polypeptide(L)'
;MARPSTNLFASATLVTMLLTGGCGQSSSTASAEPSFSGTYAEEYQQEYEQAKSNGNTFAMDALRDGTLTEQEVTEASDRYTQCMADRGYTVAKHPGGGSDINVREDRTPEQQSKDDDWCGKDSGTYYLDGLWTRQHNDPDKRNSPEMIVDCLRRHQVIDDDVNDEQALAKVRNWDFPEVPFDASDPEYSAERSNWLLGCMNNPREF
;
A
#
# COMPACT_ATOMS: atom_id res chain seq x y z
N MET A 1 -66.88 -24.44 -26.62
CA MET A 1 -65.90 -24.17 -27.69
C MET A 1 -64.79 -25.21 -27.60
N ALA A 2 -64.48 -25.85 -28.73
CA ALA A 2 -63.35 -26.73 -29.05
C ALA A 2 -63.00 -27.93 -28.12
N ARG A 3 -63.36 -29.13 -28.57
CA ARG A 3 -62.61 -30.40 -28.39
C ARG A 3 -61.45 -30.43 -29.44
N PRO A 4 -60.64 -31.50 -29.60
CA PRO A 4 -60.09 -32.56 -28.72
C PRO A 4 -58.53 -32.58 -28.86
N SER A 5 -57.72 -33.51 -28.34
CA SER A 5 -57.49 -34.83 -28.92
C SER A 5 -56.29 -35.56 -28.29
N THR A 6 -56.54 -36.86 -28.06
CA THR A 6 -55.65 -38.04 -28.23
C THR A 6 -54.40 -38.15 -27.36
N ASN A 7 -54.38 -39.03 -26.36
CA ASN A 7 -54.26 -40.50 -26.44
C ASN A 7 -52.86 -40.96 -26.87
N LEU A 8 -52.28 -41.89 -26.09
CA LEU A 8 -51.94 -43.29 -26.43
C LEU A 8 -50.55 -43.73 -25.88
N PHE A 9 -50.58 -44.85 -25.11
CA PHE A 9 -49.54 -45.89 -24.96
C PHE A 9 -48.15 -45.50 -24.40
N ALA A 10 -47.38 -46.33 -23.71
CA ALA A 10 -47.51 -47.64 -23.08
C ALA A 10 -46.20 -47.90 -22.31
N SER A 11 -46.30 -48.75 -21.28
CA SER A 11 -45.30 -49.72 -20.78
C SER A 11 -43.80 -49.39 -20.71
N ALA A 12 -43.32 -49.44 -19.46
CA ALA A 12 -42.21 -50.27 -18.96
C ALA A 12 -40.84 -50.19 -19.65
N THR A 13 -39.84 -49.69 -18.92
CA THR A 13 -38.57 -50.42 -18.80
C THR A 13 -37.86 -50.06 -17.49
N LEU A 14 -37.60 -51.09 -16.69
CA LEU A 14 -36.74 -51.09 -15.52
C LEU A 14 -35.29 -51.09 -16.02
N VAL A 15 -34.50 -50.05 -15.70
CA VAL A 15 -33.05 -50.06 -15.94
C VAL A 15 -32.34 -49.71 -14.64
N THR A 16 -31.89 -50.76 -13.97
CA THR A 16 -30.87 -50.73 -12.92
C THR A 16 -29.52 -50.56 -13.60
N MET A 17 -28.78 -49.48 -13.36
CA MET A 17 -27.33 -49.46 -13.63
C MET A 17 -26.56 -48.43 -12.79
N LEU A 18 -25.65 -49.00 -11.99
CA LEU A 18 -24.26 -48.58 -11.76
C LEU A 18 -23.99 -47.33 -10.90
N LEU A 19 -23.64 -47.64 -9.65
CA LEU A 19 -22.75 -46.87 -8.79
C LEU A 19 -21.46 -46.53 -9.55
N THR A 20 -21.23 -45.25 -9.83
CA THR A 20 -19.91 -44.70 -10.13
C THR A 20 -19.50 -43.78 -8.98
N GLY A 21 -18.51 -44.23 -8.21
CA GLY A 21 -17.81 -43.40 -7.24
C GLY A 21 -17.05 -42.31 -7.98
N GLY A 22 -17.63 -41.10 -8.01
CA GLY A 22 -16.89 -39.90 -8.33
C GLY A 22 -16.01 -39.55 -7.15
N CYS A 23 -14.75 -39.97 -7.17
CA CYS A 23 -13.70 -39.27 -6.42
C CYS A 23 -13.67 -37.85 -6.97
N GLY A 24 -14.36 -36.93 -6.29
CA GLY A 24 -14.17 -35.51 -6.45
C GLY A 24 -12.74 -35.19 -6.06
N GLN A 25 -11.83 -35.25 -7.03
CA GLN A 25 -10.50 -34.72 -6.91
C GLN A 25 -10.67 -33.21 -6.78
N SER A 26 -10.77 -32.77 -5.53
CA SER A 26 -10.63 -31.36 -5.18
C SER A 26 -9.19 -31.02 -5.50
N SER A 27 -8.93 -30.68 -6.76
CA SER A 27 -7.77 -29.91 -7.15
C SER A 27 -7.93 -28.58 -6.43
N SER A 28 -7.44 -28.52 -5.20
CA SER A 28 -7.06 -27.28 -4.57
C SER A 28 -5.98 -26.68 -5.46
N THR A 29 -6.41 -25.89 -6.44
CA THR A 29 -5.56 -24.98 -7.19
C THR A 29 -4.97 -24.06 -6.13
N ALA A 30 -3.81 -24.43 -5.60
CA ALA A 30 -2.96 -23.46 -4.93
C ALA A 30 -2.84 -22.32 -5.93
N SER A 31 -3.37 -21.14 -5.56
CA SER A 31 -3.30 -19.97 -6.44
C SER A 31 -1.83 -19.78 -6.75
N ALA A 32 -1.47 -19.85 -8.04
CA ALA A 32 -0.09 -19.68 -8.45
C ALA A 32 0.40 -18.33 -7.93
N GLU A 33 1.64 -18.28 -7.43
CA GLU A 33 2.25 -17.02 -7.03
C GLU A 33 2.29 -16.07 -8.25
N PRO A 34 2.02 -14.77 -8.04
CA PRO A 34 2.08 -13.80 -9.12
C PRO A 34 3.52 -13.67 -9.65
N SER A 35 3.64 -13.33 -10.93
CA SER A 35 4.90 -12.97 -11.56
C SER A 35 4.80 -11.52 -12.02
N PHE A 36 5.74 -10.70 -11.56
CA PHE A 36 5.77 -9.27 -11.83
C PHE A 36 6.71 -8.94 -12.99
N SER A 37 6.38 -7.88 -13.73
CA SER A 37 7.20 -7.36 -14.83
C SER A 37 7.12 -5.84 -14.89
N GLY A 38 8.07 -5.21 -15.60
CA GLY A 38 8.17 -3.75 -15.69
C GLY A 38 9.15 -3.12 -14.71
N THR A 39 9.19 -1.78 -14.70
CA THR A 39 10.20 -0.97 -13.98
C THR A 39 10.25 -1.23 -12.47
N TYR A 40 9.09 -1.53 -11.87
CA TYR A 40 8.90 -1.73 -10.42
C TYR A 40 8.67 -3.19 -10.03
N ALA A 41 8.97 -4.15 -10.91
CA ALA A 41 8.64 -5.57 -10.70
C ALA A 41 9.23 -6.13 -9.39
N GLU A 42 10.45 -5.75 -9.04
CA GLU A 42 11.12 -6.18 -7.81
C GLU A 42 10.38 -5.66 -6.58
N GLU A 43 9.90 -4.42 -6.61
CA GLU A 43 9.15 -3.82 -5.51
C GLU A 43 7.76 -4.43 -5.35
N TYR A 44 7.05 -4.74 -6.44
CA TYR A 44 5.80 -5.51 -6.34
C TYR A 44 6.02 -6.88 -5.71
N GLN A 45 7.10 -7.58 -6.09
CA GLN A 45 7.45 -8.86 -5.48
C GLN A 45 7.73 -8.70 -3.98
N GLN A 46 8.52 -7.69 -3.61
CA GLN A 46 8.88 -7.43 -2.23
C GLN A 46 7.65 -7.11 -1.38
N GLU A 47 6.79 -6.19 -1.83
CA GLU A 47 5.59 -5.82 -1.09
C GLU A 47 4.58 -6.97 -1.01
N TYR A 48 4.46 -7.79 -2.06
CA TYR A 48 3.58 -8.96 -2.05
C TYR A 48 4.04 -10.00 -1.03
N GLU A 49 5.33 -10.32 -0.98
CA GLU A 49 5.87 -11.25 0.02
C GLU A 49 5.77 -10.70 1.45
N GLN A 50 5.97 -9.39 1.64
CA GLN A 50 5.75 -8.75 2.94
C GLN A 50 4.27 -8.82 3.36
N ALA A 51 3.34 -8.51 2.47
CA ALA A 51 1.90 -8.61 2.73
C ALA A 51 1.50 -10.05 3.08
N LYS A 52 2.00 -11.03 2.32
CA LYS A 52 1.78 -12.46 2.56
C LYS A 52 2.33 -12.93 3.90
N SER A 53 3.55 -12.52 4.25
CA SER A 53 4.18 -12.84 5.54
C SER A 53 3.37 -12.30 6.73
N ASN A 54 2.76 -11.13 6.57
CA ASN A 54 1.89 -10.52 7.57
C ASN A 54 0.41 -10.95 7.48
N GLY A 55 0.05 -11.82 6.52
CA GLY A 55 -1.32 -12.30 6.33
C GLY A 55 -2.29 -11.24 5.82
N ASN A 56 -1.82 -10.16 5.19
CA ASN A 56 -2.68 -9.11 4.65
C ASN A 56 -3.20 -9.50 3.25
N THR A 57 -4.37 -10.14 3.20
CA THR A 57 -4.96 -10.61 1.94
C THR A 57 -5.40 -9.48 1.02
N PHE A 58 -5.82 -8.34 1.58
CA PHE A 58 -6.22 -7.17 0.78
C PHE A 58 -5.03 -6.63 -0.02
N ALA A 59 -3.89 -6.41 0.63
CA ALA A 59 -2.68 -5.95 -0.03
C ALA A 59 -2.15 -7.00 -1.02
N MET A 60 -2.24 -8.29 -0.70
CA MET A 60 -1.89 -9.36 -1.65
C MET A 60 -2.74 -9.30 -2.92
N ASP A 61 -4.05 -9.10 -2.80
CA ASP A 61 -4.95 -9.01 -3.95
C ASP A 61 -4.67 -7.76 -4.80
N ALA A 62 -4.48 -6.61 -4.16
CA ALA A 62 -4.18 -5.34 -4.85
C ALA A 62 -2.83 -5.36 -5.58
N LEU A 63 -1.81 -6.04 -5.02
CA LEU A 63 -0.50 -6.13 -5.66
C LEU A 63 -0.46 -7.15 -6.80
N ARG A 64 -1.41 -8.09 -6.87
CA ARG A 64 -1.28 -9.34 -7.62
C ARG A 64 -1.06 -9.17 -9.12
N ASP A 65 -1.62 -8.13 -9.72
CA ASP A 65 -1.53 -7.88 -11.16
C ASP A 65 -0.33 -7.01 -11.56
N GLY A 66 0.47 -6.56 -10.59
CA GLY A 66 1.63 -5.71 -10.83
C GLY A 66 1.28 -4.25 -11.17
N THR A 67 0.06 -3.79 -10.89
CA THR A 67 -0.36 -2.40 -11.09
C THR A 67 -1.36 -1.99 -10.02
N LEU A 68 -0.96 -1.08 -9.14
CA LEU A 68 -1.89 -0.44 -8.21
C LEU A 68 -2.78 0.56 -8.95
N THR A 69 -4.02 0.68 -8.48
CA THR A 69 -4.99 1.68 -8.89
C THR A 69 -5.23 2.69 -7.78
N GLU A 70 -5.72 3.89 -8.14
CA GLU A 70 -6.11 4.91 -7.17
C GLU A 70 -7.20 4.39 -6.21
N GLN A 71 -8.09 3.54 -6.73
CA GLN A 71 -9.16 2.93 -5.93
C GLN A 71 -8.59 2.03 -4.82
N GLU A 72 -7.61 1.18 -5.12
CA GLU A 72 -7.02 0.27 -4.12
C GLU A 72 -6.27 1.03 -3.04
N VAL A 73 -5.53 2.07 -3.42
CA VAL A 73 -4.79 2.91 -2.46
C VAL A 73 -5.73 3.77 -1.62
N THR A 74 -6.84 4.23 -2.20
CA THR A 74 -7.92 4.90 -1.46
C THR A 74 -8.58 3.96 -0.47
N GLU A 75 -8.92 2.73 -0.88
CA GLU A 75 -9.49 1.74 0.03
C GLU A 75 -8.53 1.39 1.18
N ALA A 76 -7.22 1.28 0.91
CA ALA A 76 -6.21 1.11 1.96
C ALA A 76 -6.23 2.27 2.96
N SER A 77 -6.33 3.50 2.46
CA SER A 77 -6.39 4.72 3.28
C SER A 77 -7.65 4.76 4.15
N ASP A 78 -8.80 4.40 3.60
CA ASP A 78 -10.06 4.32 4.34
C ASP A 78 -10.01 3.25 5.43
N ARG A 79 -9.44 2.08 5.13
CA ARG A 79 -9.21 1.01 6.12
C ARG A 79 -8.30 1.47 7.26
N TYR A 80 -7.26 2.24 6.94
CA TYR A 80 -6.38 2.82 7.94
C TYR A 80 -7.13 3.83 8.81
N THR A 81 -7.88 4.76 8.21
CA THR A 81 -8.67 5.76 8.94
C THR A 81 -9.66 5.08 9.88
N GLN A 82 -10.35 4.03 9.43
CA GLN A 82 -11.25 3.25 10.29
C GLN A 82 -10.51 2.57 11.44
N CYS A 83 -9.35 1.94 11.16
CA CYS A 83 -8.53 1.27 12.16
C CYS A 83 -8.09 2.22 13.30
N MET A 84 -7.68 3.43 12.92
CA MET A 84 -7.28 4.48 13.87
C MET A 84 -8.50 5.03 14.63
N ALA A 85 -9.63 5.20 13.97
CA ALA A 85 -10.88 5.61 14.59
C ALA A 85 -11.37 4.60 15.65
N ASP A 86 -11.27 3.30 15.38
CA ASP A 86 -11.62 2.23 16.34
C ASP A 86 -10.72 2.25 17.60
N ARG A 87 -9.51 2.81 17.47
CA ARG A 87 -8.58 3.05 18.59
C ARG A 87 -8.80 4.42 19.25
N GLY A 88 -9.76 5.18 18.76
CA GLY A 88 -10.21 6.47 19.26
C GLY A 88 -9.38 7.66 18.78
N TYR A 89 -8.56 7.50 17.75
CA TYR A 89 -7.89 8.63 17.09
C TYR A 89 -8.84 9.30 16.08
N THR A 90 -8.63 10.58 15.80
CA THR A 90 -9.26 11.26 14.66
C THR A 90 -8.18 11.48 13.61
N VAL A 91 -8.25 10.71 12.52
CA VAL A 91 -7.25 10.71 11.45
C VAL A 91 -7.89 10.77 10.08
N ALA A 92 -7.37 11.63 9.20
CA ALA A 92 -7.59 11.52 7.76
C ALA A 92 -6.30 11.02 7.09
N LYS A 93 -6.36 9.85 6.46
CA LYS A 93 -5.27 9.30 5.66
C LYS A 93 -5.49 9.66 4.19
N HIS A 94 -4.45 10.18 3.54
CA HIS A 94 -4.52 10.54 2.12
C HIS A 94 -3.96 9.39 1.26
N PRO A 95 -4.55 9.11 0.07
CA PRO A 95 -4.04 8.09 -0.83
C PRO A 95 -2.59 8.38 -1.25
N GLY A 96 -1.72 7.36 -1.19
CA GLY A 96 -0.30 7.50 -1.49
C GLY A 96 0.56 7.98 -0.31
N GLY A 97 -0.06 8.24 0.85
CA GLY A 97 0.63 8.55 2.09
C GLY A 97 0.30 9.94 2.63
N GLY A 98 0.90 10.25 3.79
CA GLY A 98 0.53 11.41 4.58
C GLY A 98 -0.77 11.20 5.37
N SER A 99 -0.86 11.80 6.54
CA SER A 99 -2.05 11.72 7.38
C SER A 99 -2.19 12.95 8.26
N ASP A 100 -3.41 13.45 8.39
CA ASP A 100 -3.76 14.47 9.37
C ASP A 100 -4.21 13.76 10.65
N ILE A 101 -3.28 13.57 11.60
CA ILE A 101 -3.56 12.92 12.88
C ILE A 101 -3.74 13.97 13.96
N ASN A 102 -4.89 13.97 14.64
CA ASN A 102 -5.01 14.69 15.90
C ASN A 102 -4.34 13.88 17.02
N VAL A 103 -3.25 14.42 17.57
CA VAL A 103 -2.56 13.84 18.73
C VAL A 103 -3.51 13.80 19.92
N ARG A 104 -3.55 12.65 20.59
CA ARG A 104 -4.37 12.46 21.80
C ARG A 104 -3.53 12.70 23.05
N GLU A 105 -3.98 13.59 23.92
CA GLU A 105 -3.31 13.86 25.20
C GLU A 105 -3.32 12.66 26.16
N ASP A 106 -4.27 11.72 26.00
CA ASP A 106 -4.40 10.51 26.83
C ASP A 106 -3.63 9.28 26.29
N ARG A 107 -2.75 9.48 25.31
CA ARG A 107 -1.90 8.42 24.75
C ARG A 107 -0.44 8.84 24.83
N THR A 108 0.44 7.89 25.16
CA THR A 108 1.88 8.15 25.08
C THR A 108 2.33 8.10 23.61
N PRO A 109 3.41 8.81 23.23
CA PRO A 109 3.96 8.73 21.88
C PRO A 109 4.27 7.29 21.43
N GLU A 110 4.75 6.45 22.35
CA GLU A 110 5.04 5.04 22.05
C GLU A 110 3.78 4.22 21.76
N GLN A 111 2.66 4.53 22.43
CA GLN A 111 1.40 3.86 22.15
C GLN A 111 0.85 4.29 20.79
N GLN A 112 0.92 5.59 20.49
CA GLN A 112 0.50 6.11 19.18
C GLN A 112 1.32 5.49 18.05
N SER A 113 2.64 5.41 18.19
CA SER A 113 3.52 4.78 17.19
C SER A 113 3.20 3.30 16.97
N LYS A 114 2.87 2.54 18.04
CA LYS A 114 2.45 1.14 17.92
C LYS A 114 1.10 0.99 17.21
N ASP A 115 0.14 1.86 17.54
CA ASP A 115 -1.18 1.85 16.92
C ASP A 115 -1.07 2.20 15.43
N ASP A 116 -0.25 3.19 15.08
CA ASP A 116 0.05 3.59 13.71
C ASP A 116 0.70 2.45 12.90
N ASP A 117 1.77 1.83 13.42
CA ASP A 117 2.43 0.69 12.77
C ASP A 117 1.46 -0.48 12.53
N TRP A 118 0.64 -0.79 13.54
CA TRP A 118 -0.35 -1.85 13.41
C TRP A 118 -1.41 -1.49 12.36
N CYS A 119 -1.99 -0.30 12.42
CA CYS A 119 -3.00 0.13 11.46
C CYS A 119 -2.44 0.23 10.05
N GLY A 120 -1.17 0.64 9.89
CA GLY A 120 -0.49 0.66 8.60
C GLY A 120 -0.39 -0.73 7.97
N LYS A 121 -0.02 -1.74 8.77
CA LYS A 121 0.08 -3.14 8.31
C LYS A 121 -1.27 -3.80 8.08
N ASP A 122 -2.26 -3.56 8.95
CA ASP A 122 -3.58 -4.20 8.86
C ASP A 122 -4.43 -3.63 7.70
N SER A 123 -4.37 -2.30 7.51
CA SER A 123 -5.10 -1.63 6.44
C SER A 123 -4.58 -1.95 5.05
N GLY A 124 -3.27 -2.17 4.92
CA GLY A 124 -2.57 -2.35 3.66
C GLY A 124 -1.71 -1.14 3.27
N THR A 125 -1.88 0.03 3.89
CA THR A 125 -1.14 1.25 3.50
C THR A 125 0.37 1.08 3.61
N TYR A 126 0.86 0.27 4.54
CA TYR A 126 2.29 -0.04 4.69
C TYR A 126 2.91 -0.63 3.42
N TYR A 127 2.14 -1.41 2.65
CA TYR A 127 2.63 -2.08 1.43
C TYR A 127 2.36 -1.25 0.16
N LEU A 128 1.25 -0.50 0.13
CA LEU A 128 0.73 0.09 -1.10
C LEU A 128 1.15 1.55 -1.30
N ASP A 129 1.09 2.40 -0.25
CA ASP A 129 1.24 3.86 -0.38
C ASP A 129 2.59 4.25 -0.98
N GLY A 130 3.68 3.70 -0.43
CA GLY A 130 5.03 4.05 -0.85
C GLY A 130 5.33 3.58 -2.27
N LEU A 131 4.77 2.46 -2.70
CA LEU A 131 4.93 1.95 -4.07
C LEU A 131 4.15 2.81 -5.06
N TRP A 132 2.88 3.11 -4.75
CA TRP A 132 2.02 3.98 -5.56
C TRP A 132 2.65 5.36 -5.78
N THR A 133 3.12 6.00 -4.71
CA THR A 133 3.74 7.33 -4.76
C THR A 133 5.02 7.34 -5.60
N ARG A 134 5.86 6.31 -5.47
CA ARG A 134 7.06 6.16 -6.31
C ARG A 134 6.69 5.99 -7.78
N GLN A 135 5.69 5.19 -8.11
CA GLN A 135 5.26 5.01 -9.50
C GLN A 135 4.68 6.29 -10.12
N HIS A 136 4.00 7.12 -9.33
CA HIS A 136 3.43 8.39 -9.81
C HIS A 136 4.51 9.46 -9.99
N ASN A 137 5.44 9.56 -9.06
CA ASN A 137 6.44 10.62 -9.04
C ASN A 137 7.73 10.27 -9.82
N ASP A 138 8.00 8.97 -9.99
CA ASP A 138 9.19 8.46 -10.68
C ASP A 138 8.87 7.28 -11.61
N PRO A 139 7.93 7.40 -12.55
CA PRO A 139 7.45 6.27 -13.37
C PRO A 139 8.56 5.53 -14.14
N ASP A 140 9.68 6.21 -14.42
CA ASP A 140 10.85 5.68 -15.11
C ASP A 140 12.02 5.28 -14.18
N LYS A 141 11.84 5.38 -12.85
CA LYS A 141 12.80 5.00 -11.80
C LYS A 141 14.17 5.66 -11.98
N ARG A 142 14.16 6.97 -12.28
CA ARG A 142 15.34 7.78 -12.56
C ARG A 142 15.70 8.75 -11.44
N ASN A 143 14.90 8.87 -10.39
CA ASN A 143 15.27 9.68 -9.23
C ASN A 143 16.39 8.96 -8.48
N SER A 144 17.61 9.51 -8.54
CA SER A 144 18.74 8.99 -7.79
C SER A 144 18.89 9.70 -6.45
N PRO A 145 19.50 9.05 -5.43
CA PRO A 145 19.82 9.71 -4.16
C PRO A 145 20.64 10.99 -4.33
N GLU A 146 21.53 11.07 -5.31
CA GLU A 146 22.32 12.26 -5.62
C GLU A 146 21.43 13.41 -6.12
N MET A 147 20.40 13.12 -6.90
CA MET A 147 19.42 14.14 -7.33
C MET A 147 18.61 14.67 -6.15
N ILE A 148 18.28 13.79 -5.19
CA ILE A 148 17.62 14.20 -3.94
C ILE A 148 18.54 15.12 -3.14
N VAL A 149 19.81 14.73 -2.94
CA VAL A 149 20.80 15.57 -2.23
C VAL A 149 20.97 16.93 -2.91
N ASP A 150 21.08 16.96 -4.25
CA ASP A 150 21.18 18.22 -5.01
C ASP A 150 19.95 19.11 -4.76
N CYS A 151 18.74 18.57 -4.86
CA CYS A 151 17.50 19.29 -4.56
C CYS A 151 17.49 19.85 -3.13
N LEU A 152 17.86 19.03 -2.14
CA LEU A 152 17.89 19.44 -0.74
C LEU A 152 18.90 20.56 -0.47
N ARG A 153 20.06 20.55 -1.15
CA ARG A 153 21.05 21.64 -1.05
C ARG A 153 20.55 22.92 -1.73
N ARG A 154 19.94 22.83 -2.92
CA ARG A 154 19.35 23.99 -3.61
C ARG A 154 18.35 24.76 -2.74
N HIS A 155 17.62 24.03 -1.89
CA HIS A 155 16.63 24.59 -0.97
C HIS A 155 17.12 24.74 0.48
N GLN A 156 18.43 24.61 0.71
CA GLN A 156 19.06 24.80 2.03
C GLN A 156 18.44 23.93 3.14
N VAL A 157 17.95 22.74 2.78
CA VAL A 157 17.47 21.74 3.73
C VAL A 157 18.65 21.05 4.41
N ILE A 158 19.68 20.70 3.62
CA ILE A 158 20.98 20.22 4.09
C ILE A 158 22.00 21.33 3.90
N ASP A 159 22.85 21.56 4.90
CA ASP A 159 23.93 22.54 4.82
C ASP A 159 25.03 22.12 3.83
N ASP A 160 25.65 23.11 3.17
CA ASP A 160 26.70 22.90 2.15
C ASP A 160 27.98 22.26 2.72
N ASP A 161 28.20 22.30 4.04
CA ASP A 161 29.35 21.71 4.70
C ASP A 161 29.17 20.22 5.02
N VAL A 162 27.94 19.71 4.94
CA VAL A 162 27.65 18.27 5.01
C VAL A 162 28.19 17.61 3.75
N ASN A 163 29.13 16.69 3.93
CA ASN A 163 29.74 15.99 2.79
C ASN A 163 28.76 15.02 2.12
N ASP A 164 29.05 14.62 0.88
CA ASP A 164 28.15 13.81 0.07
C ASP A 164 27.81 12.46 0.70
N GLU A 165 28.77 11.81 1.37
CA GLU A 165 28.53 10.52 2.02
C GLU A 165 27.50 10.65 3.15
N GLN A 166 27.66 11.70 3.96
CA GLN A 166 26.74 12.03 5.05
C GLN A 166 25.36 12.42 4.52
N ALA A 167 25.30 13.27 3.49
CA ALA A 167 24.04 13.69 2.86
C ALA A 167 23.28 12.49 2.26
N LEU A 168 23.99 11.60 1.56
CA LEU A 168 23.41 10.38 1.02
C LEU A 168 22.96 9.41 2.12
N ALA A 169 23.67 9.34 3.25
CA ALA A 169 23.25 8.55 4.39
C ALA A 169 21.96 9.10 5.01
N LYS A 170 21.83 10.43 5.15
CA LYS A 170 20.59 11.08 5.61
C LYS A 170 19.40 10.74 4.71
N VAL A 171 19.58 10.86 3.39
CA VAL A 171 18.54 10.50 2.40
C VAL A 171 18.14 9.03 2.52
N ARG A 172 19.11 8.11 2.56
CA ARG A 172 18.81 6.66 2.66
C ARG A 172 18.11 6.26 3.96
N ASN A 173 18.47 6.92 5.06
CA ASN A 173 17.97 6.58 6.39
C ASN A 173 16.75 7.41 6.80
N TRP A 174 16.31 8.37 5.97
CA TRP A 174 15.31 9.36 6.33
C TRP A 174 15.67 10.10 7.65
N ASP A 175 16.92 10.54 7.78
CA ASP A 175 17.48 11.08 9.02
C ASP A 175 17.75 12.60 8.93
N PHE A 176 16.70 13.37 9.21
CA PHE A 176 16.69 14.84 9.14
C PHE A 176 16.21 15.48 10.46
N PRO A 177 16.92 15.27 11.58
CA PRO A 177 16.56 15.88 12.86
C PRO A 177 16.58 17.42 12.83
N GLU A 178 17.32 18.01 11.88
CA GLU A 178 17.36 19.45 11.62
C GLU A 178 16.09 20.02 10.98
N VAL A 179 15.15 19.17 10.55
CA VAL A 179 13.85 19.58 10.01
C VAL A 179 12.74 18.94 10.86
N PRO A 180 12.40 19.53 12.02
CA PRO A 180 11.30 19.01 12.81
C PRO A 180 9.99 19.16 12.03
N PHE A 181 9.10 18.17 12.19
CA PHE A 181 7.75 18.19 11.61
C PHE A 181 6.69 18.66 12.62
N ASP A 182 7.04 18.74 13.91
CA ASP A 182 6.17 19.27 14.95
C ASP A 182 6.10 20.80 14.84
N ALA A 183 4.92 21.33 14.51
CA ALA A 183 4.71 22.77 14.36
C ALA A 183 4.89 23.56 15.67
N SER A 184 4.96 22.89 16.82
CA SER A 184 5.27 23.50 18.11
C SER A 184 6.77 23.58 18.42
N ASP A 185 7.62 22.90 17.64
CA ASP A 185 9.08 22.97 17.77
C ASP A 185 9.58 24.38 17.38
N PRO A 186 10.43 25.02 18.20
CA PRO A 186 10.97 26.35 17.87
C PRO A 186 11.79 26.41 16.57
N GLU A 187 12.36 25.28 16.13
CA GLU A 187 13.13 25.17 14.89
C GLU A 187 12.25 24.77 13.69
N TYR A 188 10.93 24.62 13.88
CA TYR A 188 9.99 24.30 12.81
C TYR A 188 9.97 25.37 11.71
N SER A 189 10.06 24.91 10.46
CA SER A 189 9.82 25.71 9.28
C SER A 189 8.98 24.94 8.28
N ALA A 190 7.75 25.39 8.08
CA ALA A 190 6.84 24.82 7.08
C ALA A 190 7.47 24.77 5.68
N GLU A 191 8.28 25.78 5.34
CA GLU A 191 9.01 25.83 4.08
C GLU A 191 10.05 24.71 3.98
N ARG A 192 10.91 24.52 5.00
CA ARG A 192 11.92 23.46 4.99
C ARG A 192 11.29 22.07 5.01
N SER A 193 10.21 21.87 5.77
CA SER A 193 9.46 20.60 5.76
C SER A 193 8.88 20.30 4.37
N ASN A 194 8.34 21.32 3.68
CA ASN A 194 7.83 21.17 2.33
C ASN A 194 8.95 20.83 1.32
N TRP A 195 10.10 21.50 1.40
CA TRP A 195 11.23 21.18 0.53
C TRP A 195 11.80 19.79 0.80
N LEU A 196 11.90 19.37 2.06
CA LEU A 196 12.31 18.02 2.41
C LEU A 196 11.40 16.98 1.76
N LEU A 197 10.08 17.09 1.97
CA LEU A 197 9.12 16.14 1.42
C LEU A 197 9.07 16.17 -0.12
N GLY A 198 9.13 17.37 -0.72
CA GLY A 198 9.13 17.55 -2.17
C GLY A 198 10.36 16.93 -2.83
N CYS A 199 11.56 17.24 -2.34
CA CYS A 199 12.81 16.69 -2.85
C CYS A 199 12.91 15.17 -2.65
N MET A 200 12.42 14.64 -1.52
CA MET A 200 12.43 13.19 -1.29
C MET A 200 11.47 12.43 -2.22
N ASN A 201 10.34 13.06 -2.60
CA ASN A 201 9.33 12.42 -3.44
C ASN A 201 9.61 12.58 -4.94
N ASN A 202 10.00 13.78 -5.39
CA ASN A 202 10.24 14.07 -6.81
C ASN A 202 11.30 15.18 -7.02
N PRO A 203 12.59 14.89 -6.83
CA PRO A 203 13.66 15.90 -6.94
C PRO A 203 13.82 16.55 -8.32
N ARG A 204 13.08 16.07 -9.35
CA ARG A 204 13.08 16.63 -10.71
C ARG A 204 12.11 17.80 -10.87
N GLU A 205 11.06 17.84 -10.06
CA GLU A 205 10.01 18.86 -10.14
C GLU A 205 10.20 20.01 -9.14
N PHE A 206 11.15 19.87 -8.22
CA PHE A 206 11.44 20.80 -7.13
C PHE A 206 12.83 21.44 -7.25
#